data_AF-A0A3A2Z4F6-F1
#
_entry.id   AF-A0A3A2Z4F6-F1
#
_cell.length_a   1.000
_cell.length_b   1.000
_cell.length_c   1.000
_cell.angle_alpha   90.00
_cell.angle_beta   90.00
_cell.angle_gamma   90.00
#
_symmetry.space_group_name_H-M   'P 1'
#
loop_
_entity.id
_entity.type
_entity.pdbx_description
1 polymer ?
#
loop_
_entity_poly.entity_id
_entity_poly.type
_entity_poly.pdbx_seq_one_letter_code
_entity_poly.pdbx_strand_id
1 'polypeptide(L)'
;RRSASRAVLLASIIGALGWWLTIRPLGDRDWAADVAYGVTARIEGQTAILDHVRNFDWRSKQDFTSQWETRRYDISTLSSVDLATSTWDNPAIAHTLVSFGFSDGAYLTFSAEIRRERHESFSEIGGFFKKFELVLIAATKPTSCGCAPTSAAR
;
A
#
# COMPACT_ATOMS: atom_id res chain seq x y z
N ARG A 1 -40.48 26.74 -11.49
CA ARG A 1 -40.15 25.32 -11.82
C ARG A 1 -38.64 25.07 -11.90
N ARG A 2 -37.85 25.79 -12.73
CA ARG A 2 -36.39 25.59 -12.85
C ARG A 2 -35.61 25.83 -11.54
N SER A 3 -36.04 26.76 -10.69
CA SER A 3 -35.44 27.02 -9.37
C SER A 3 -35.61 25.86 -8.38
N ALA A 4 -36.80 25.26 -8.34
CA ALA A 4 -37.07 24.09 -7.48
C ALA A 4 -36.23 22.87 -7.89
N SER A 5 -36.09 22.61 -9.20
CA SER A 5 -35.24 21.52 -9.70
C SER A 5 -33.75 21.74 -9.36
N ARG A 6 -33.27 22.99 -9.42
CA ARG A 6 -31.89 23.34 -9.01
C ARG A 6 -31.67 23.18 -7.52
N ALA A 7 -32.64 23.56 -6.69
CA ALA A 7 -32.58 23.40 -5.25
C ALA A 7 -32.53 21.92 -4.84
N VAL A 8 -33.36 21.07 -5.48
CA VAL A 8 -33.34 19.61 -5.25
C VAL A 8 -31.99 19.01 -5.66
N LEU A 9 -31.45 19.37 -6.83
CA LEU A 9 -30.15 18.88 -7.28
C LEU A 9 -29.02 19.27 -6.30
N LEU A 10 -29.00 20.53 -5.85
CA LEU A 10 -28.00 21.00 -4.89
C LEU A 10 -28.10 20.25 -3.55
N ALA A 11 -29.32 20.06 -3.04
CA ALA A 11 -29.54 19.30 -1.82
C ALA A 11 -29.06 17.85 -1.96
N SER A 12 -29.32 17.20 -3.09
CA SER A 12 -28.82 15.84 -3.37
C SER A 12 -27.30 15.78 -3.43
N ILE A 13 -26.64 16.75 -4.06
CA ILE A 13 -25.17 16.82 -4.12
C ILE A 13 -24.59 17.02 -2.72
N ILE A 14 -25.13 17.94 -1.93
CA ILE A 14 -24.68 18.19 -0.55
C ILE A 14 -24.88 16.94 0.31
N GLY A 15 -26.03 16.27 0.19
CA GLY A 15 -26.30 15.03 0.90
C GLY A 15 -25.33 13.90 0.52
N ALA A 16 -25.08 13.71 -0.78
CA ALA A 16 -24.13 12.73 -1.28
C ALA A 16 -22.69 13.03 -0.83
N LEU A 17 -22.26 14.30 -0.89
CA LEU A 17 -20.95 14.73 -0.38
C LEU A 17 -20.84 14.54 1.13
N GLY A 18 -21.89 14.89 1.89
CA GLY A 18 -21.95 14.68 3.33
C GLY A 18 -21.77 13.21 3.69
N TRP A 19 -22.54 12.32 3.07
CA TRP A 19 -22.38 10.88 3.23
C TRP A 19 -20.99 10.40 2.82
N TRP A 20 -20.49 10.85 1.66
CA TRP A 20 -19.17 10.49 1.14
C TRP A 20 -18.04 10.79 2.12
N LEU A 21 -18.08 11.96 2.76
CA LEU A 21 -17.10 12.38 3.75
C LEU A 21 -17.14 11.53 5.03
N THR A 22 -18.27 10.87 5.33
CA THR A 22 -18.42 10.00 6.51
C THR A 22 -17.94 8.57 6.33
N ILE A 23 -17.63 8.13 5.11
CA ILE A 23 -17.11 6.77 4.84
C ILE A 23 -15.75 6.60 5.54
N ARG A 24 -15.69 5.67 6.51
CA ARG A 24 -14.49 5.32 7.28
C ARG A 24 -13.92 3.96 6.83
N PRO A 25 -12.59 3.79 6.86
CA PRO A 25 -11.99 2.46 6.69
C PRO A 25 -12.39 1.57 7.88
N LEU A 26 -12.63 0.29 7.61
CA LEU A 26 -13.00 -0.71 8.61
C LEU A 26 -11.77 -1.45 9.14
N GLY A 27 -10.71 -1.59 8.35
CA GLY A 27 -9.43 -2.21 8.75
C GLY A 27 -9.46 -3.74 8.94
N ASP A 28 -10.62 -4.29 9.29
CA ASP A 28 -10.91 -5.72 9.53
C ASP A 28 -11.85 -6.26 8.44
N ARG A 29 -11.27 -6.76 7.34
CA ARG A 29 -11.97 -7.41 6.23
C ARG A 29 -11.18 -8.66 5.80
N ASP A 30 -11.77 -9.51 4.97
CA ASP A 30 -11.06 -10.63 4.36
C ASP A 30 -10.13 -10.13 3.24
N TRP A 31 -8.96 -9.63 3.64
CA TRP A 31 -7.97 -9.05 2.76
C TRP A 31 -7.31 -10.09 1.86
N ALA A 32 -6.93 -9.66 0.65
CA ALA A 32 -6.15 -10.50 -0.24
C ALA A 32 -4.78 -10.86 0.34
N ALA A 33 -4.25 -12.04 0.00
CA ALA A 33 -3.08 -12.62 0.68
C ALA A 33 -1.80 -11.78 0.60
N ASP A 34 -1.64 -11.01 -0.48
CA ASP A 34 -0.55 -10.06 -0.75
C ASP A 34 -0.58 -8.79 0.11
N VAL A 35 -1.75 -8.46 0.68
CA VAL A 35 -2.00 -7.27 1.50
C VAL A 35 -2.76 -7.61 2.80
N ALA A 36 -2.62 -8.87 3.24
CA ALA A 36 -3.34 -9.43 4.38
C ALA A 36 -3.07 -8.63 5.66
N TYR A 37 -1.81 -8.22 5.84
CA TYR A 37 -1.35 -7.46 7.00
C TYR A 37 -0.73 -6.13 6.59
N GLY A 38 -0.89 -5.12 7.45
CA GLY A 38 -0.06 -3.93 7.42
C GLY A 38 1.12 -4.07 8.37
N VAL A 39 2.25 -3.47 8.01
CA VAL A 39 3.42 -3.47 8.90
C VAL A 39 3.09 -2.76 10.21
N THR A 40 3.53 -3.35 11.32
CA THR A 40 3.53 -2.70 12.63
C THR A 40 4.94 -2.65 13.16
N ALA A 41 5.32 -1.54 13.79
CA ALA A 41 6.66 -1.35 14.32
C ALA A 41 6.63 -0.90 15.77
N ARG A 42 7.59 -1.37 16.55
CA ARG A 42 7.93 -0.83 17.87
C ARG A 42 9.42 -0.57 17.94
N ILE A 43 9.81 0.45 18.69
CA ILE A 43 11.21 0.81 18.88
C ILE A 43 11.57 0.56 20.33
N GLU A 44 12.59 -0.27 20.54
CA GLU A 44 13.13 -0.62 21.85
C GLU A 44 14.60 -0.18 21.88
N GLY A 45 14.87 1.00 22.46
CA GLY A 45 16.22 1.58 22.47
C GLY A 45 16.71 1.94 21.07
N GLN A 46 17.74 1.23 20.59
CA GLN A 46 18.28 1.37 19.22
C GLN A 46 17.79 0.27 18.27
N THR A 47 16.87 -0.59 18.70
CA THR A 47 16.34 -1.68 17.87
C THR A 47 14.92 -1.37 17.41
N ALA A 48 14.70 -1.35 16.10
CA ALA A 48 13.38 -1.36 15.50
C ALA A 48 12.91 -2.81 15.32
N ILE A 49 11.77 -3.15 15.90
CA ILE A 49 11.15 -4.46 15.76
C ILE A 49 9.88 -4.30 14.94
N LEU A 50 9.87 -4.91 13.75
CA LEU A 50 8.79 -4.84 12.80
C LEU A 50 8.11 -6.20 12.70
N ASP A 51 6.79 -6.20 12.82
CA ASP A 51 5.94 -7.35 12.57
C ASP A 51 5.24 -7.17 11.23
N HIS A 52 4.91 -8.30 10.59
CA HIS A 52 4.32 -8.35 9.25
C HIS A 52 5.23 -7.77 8.16
N VAL A 53 6.54 -8.02 8.24
CA VAL A 53 7.45 -7.74 7.13
C VAL A 53 7.26 -8.79 6.04
N ARG A 54 6.96 -8.33 4.83
CA ARG A 54 6.71 -9.17 3.67
C ARG A 54 8.02 -9.71 3.10
N ASN A 55 8.17 -11.02 3.06
CA ASN A 55 9.31 -11.71 2.42
C ASN A 55 8.82 -12.73 1.40
N PHE A 56 7.92 -12.30 0.52
CA PHE A 56 7.26 -13.20 -0.41
C PHE A 56 8.21 -13.61 -1.54
N ASP A 57 8.09 -14.88 -1.94
CA ASP A 57 8.72 -15.39 -3.15
C ASP A 57 7.73 -15.30 -4.31
N TRP A 58 7.97 -14.36 -5.23
CA TRP A 58 7.06 -14.01 -6.32
C TRP A 58 7.46 -14.75 -7.60
N ARG A 59 6.54 -15.55 -8.15
CA ARG A 59 6.66 -16.18 -9.48
C ARG A 59 5.87 -15.40 -10.54
N SER A 60 4.74 -14.81 -10.15
CA SER A 60 3.96 -13.84 -10.95
C SER A 60 3.12 -12.94 -10.03
N LYS A 61 2.37 -11.99 -10.60
CA LYS A 61 1.47 -11.10 -9.83
C LYS A 61 0.42 -11.87 -9.00
N GLN A 62 -0.01 -13.06 -9.45
CA GLN A 62 -1.01 -13.89 -8.78
C GLN A 62 -0.44 -15.19 -8.20
N ASP A 63 0.84 -15.48 -8.47
CA ASP A 63 1.50 -16.70 -8.02
C ASP A 63 2.71 -16.37 -7.17
N PHE A 64 2.58 -16.61 -5.87
CA PHE A 64 3.61 -16.32 -4.89
C PHE A 64 3.47 -17.23 -3.67
N THR A 65 4.58 -17.37 -2.94
CA THR A 65 4.57 -17.99 -1.61
C THR A 65 4.53 -16.90 -0.56
N SER A 66 3.42 -16.83 0.19
CA SER A 66 3.24 -15.84 1.26
C SER A 66 4.12 -16.17 2.47
N GLN A 67 4.98 -15.23 2.85
CA GLN A 67 5.79 -15.30 4.07
C GLN A 67 5.81 -13.93 4.75
N TRP A 68 5.19 -13.86 5.94
CA TRP A 68 5.15 -12.69 6.79
C TRP A 68 6.05 -12.93 8.00
N GLU A 69 6.97 -12.01 8.26
CA GLU A 69 8.03 -12.20 9.25
C GLU A 69 8.04 -11.08 10.30
N THR A 70 8.51 -11.42 11.49
CA THR A 70 8.96 -10.43 12.48
C THR A 70 10.46 -10.23 12.29
N ARG A 71 10.89 -9.00 12.03
CA ARG A 71 12.31 -8.64 11.85
C ARG A 71 12.77 -7.59 12.84
N ARG A 72 14.06 -7.64 13.16
CA ARG A 72 14.72 -6.68 14.04
C ARG A 72 15.84 -5.99 13.28
N TYR A 73 15.91 -4.68 13.40
CA TYR A 73 16.92 -3.86 12.74
C TYR A 73 17.59 -2.97 13.79
N ASP A 74 18.91 -2.90 13.77
CA ASP A 74 19.67 -1.95 14.56
C ASP A 74 19.65 -0.60 13.83
N ILE A 75 19.06 0.42 14.45
CA ILE A 75 18.92 1.74 13.86
C ILE A 75 20.29 2.42 13.75
N SER A 76 21.24 2.08 14.62
CA SER A 76 22.59 2.66 14.60
C SER A 76 23.42 2.23 13.39
N THR A 77 23.02 1.14 12.73
CA THR A 77 23.68 0.63 11.52
C THR A 77 23.04 1.13 10.23
N LEU A 78 22.04 2.03 10.32
CA LEU A 78 21.42 2.63 9.15
C LEU A 78 22.45 3.43 8.33
N SER A 79 22.61 3.06 7.07
CA SER A 79 23.65 3.57 6.18
C SER A 79 23.11 4.35 4.99
N SER A 80 21.92 4.02 4.48
CA SER A 80 21.31 4.70 3.34
C SER A 80 19.79 4.83 3.46
N VAL A 81 19.25 5.82 2.74
CA VAL A 81 17.82 5.94 2.45
C VAL A 81 17.67 6.21 0.96
N ASP A 82 16.98 5.31 0.26
CA ASP A 82 16.76 5.37 -1.17
C ASP A 82 15.27 5.61 -1.45
N LEU A 83 14.97 6.59 -2.30
CA LEU A 83 13.62 6.84 -2.80
C LEU A 83 13.54 6.34 -4.24
N ALA A 84 12.66 5.38 -4.49
CA ALA A 84 12.38 4.87 -5.83
C ALA A 84 10.93 5.18 -6.22
N THR A 85 10.73 5.57 -7.48
CA THR A 85 9.40 5.77 -8.05
C THR A 85 9.26 4.89 -9.27
N SER A 86 8.15 4.16 -9.37
CA SER A 86 7.87 3.27 -10.49
C SER A 86 6.53 3.65 -11.12
N THR A 87 6.55 4.01 -12.40
CA THR A 87 5.35 4.31 -13.19
C THR A 87 5.04 3.11 -14.08
N TRP A 88 3.84 2.54 -13.97
CA TRP A 88 3.47 1.31 -14.65
C TRP A 88 2.45 1.60 -15.74
N ASP A 89 1.16 1.57 -15.39
CA ASP A 89 0.04 1.66 -16.34
C ASP A 89 -0.32 3.11 -16.67
N ASN A 90 -0.05 4.04 -15.75
CA ASN A 90 -0.31 5.46 -15.95
C ASN A 90 0.92 6.29 -15.55
N PRO A 91 1.52 7.07 -16.47
CA PRO A 91 2.67 7.93 -16.14
C PRO A 91 2.34 9.01 -15.10
N ALA A 92 1.06 9.31 -14.86
CA ALA A 92 0.62 10.23 -13.81
C ALA A 92 0.48 9.57 -12.42
N ILE A 93 0.62 8.24 -12.32
CA ILE A 93 0.51 7.49 -11.06
C ILE A 93 1.85 6.79 -10.79
N ALA A 94 2.68 7.44 -9.98
CA ALA A 94 3.99 6.91 -9.60
C ALA A 94 3.89 6.14 -8.27
N HIS A 95 4.24 4.85 -8.31
CA HIS A 95 4.37 4.02 -7.12
C HIS A 95 5.65 4.39 -6.38
N THR A 96 5.53 4.95 -5.19
CA THR A 96 6.68 5.40 -4.42
C THR A 96 7.10 4.35 -3.40
N LEU A 97 8.40 4.06 -3.36
CA LEU A 97 9.02 3.16 -2.40
C LEU A 97 10.15 3.91 -1.68
N VAL A 98 10.25 3.69 -0.38
CA VAL A 98 11.35 4.20 0.45
C VAL A 98 12.08 3.00 1.01
N SER A 99 13.37 2.87 0.70
CA SER A 99 14.21 1.76 1.14
C SER A 99 15.27 2.26 2.11
N PHE A 100 15.40 1.59 3.25
CA PHE A 100 16.43 1.83 4.25
C PHE A 100 17.48 0.75 4.14
N GLY A 101 18.73 1.14 3.87
CA GLY A 101 19.88 0.24 3.83
C GLY A 101 20.65 0.26 5.14
N PHE A 102 21.12 -0.91 5.58
CA PHE A 102 21.91 -1.08 6.79
C PHE A 102 23.34 -1.51 6.46
N SER A 103 24.29 -1.28 7.37
CA SER A 103 25.71 -1.54 7.13
C SER A 103 26.06 -3.03 6.97
N ASP A 104 25.18 -3.93 7.42
CA ASP A 104 25.28 -5.38 7.23
C ASP A 104 24.75 -5.86 5.86
N GLY A 105 24.27 -4.93 5.03
CA GLY A 105 23.69 -5.21 3.72
C GLY A 105 22.20 -5.55 3.75
N ALA A 106 21.55 -5.53 4.93
CA ALA A 106 20.10 -5.67 5.01
C ALA A 106 19.39 -4.45 4.41
N TYR A 107 18.20 -4.69 3.88
CA TYR A 107 17.30 -3.63 3.43
C TYR A 107 15.92 -3.79 4.07
N LEU A 108 15.26 -2.64 4.22
CA LEU A 108 13.89 -2.53 4.66
C LEU A 108 13.17 -1.53 3.75
N THR A 109 12.32 -2.03 2.87
CA THR A 109 11.61 -1.22 1.89
C THR A 109 10.15 -1.05 2.28
N PHE A 110 9.68 0.19 2.35
CA PHE A 110 8.29 0.53 2.58
C PHE A 110 7.61 0.94 1.28
N SER A 111 6.34 0.55 1.15
CA SER A 111 5.46 1.04 0.10
C SER A 111 4.03 1.20 0.59
N ALA A 112 3.36 2.26 0.11
CA ALA A 112 1.95 2.49 0.36
C ALA A 112 1.14 1.81 -0.73
N GLU A 113 0.33 0.83 -0.32
CA GLU A 113 -0.38 -0.08 -1.21
C GLU A 113 -1.89 0.07 -1.04
N ILE A 114 -2.61 -0.19 -2.12
CA ILE A 114 -4.06 -0.37 -2.06
C ILE A 114 -4.36 -1.70 -1.35
N ARG A 115 -5.18 -1.65 -0.31
CA ARG A 115 -5.66 -2.81 0.44
C ARG A 115 -7.01 -3.26 -0.11
N ARG A 116 -6.97 -4.36 -0.84
CA ARG A 116 -8.11 -4.98 -1.54
C ARG A 116 -8.62 -6.20 -0.79
N GLU A 117 -9.93 -6.42 -0.81
CA GLU A 117 -10.52 -7.67 -0.32
C GLU A 117 -10.18 -8.84 -1.26
N ARG A 118 -10.25 -10.08 -0.74
CA ARG A 118 -9.88 -11.30 -1.46
C ARG A 118 -10.57 -11.44 -2.82
N HIS A 119 -11.82 -10.99 -2.91
CA HIS A 119 -12.66 -11.08 -4.11
C HIS A 119 -12.58 -9.85 -5.01
N GLU A 120 -11.85 -8.81 -4.61
CA GLU A 120 -11.73 -7.58 -5.35
C GLU A 120 -10.57 -7.59 -6.35
N SER A 121 -10.85 -7.03 -7.53
CA SER A 121 -9.84 -6.69 -8.53
C SER A 121 -9.50 -5.21 -8.48
N PHE A 122 -8.24 -4.88 -8.78
CA PHE A 122 -7.75 -3.51 -8.86
C PHE A 122 -8.58 -2.65 -9.83
N SER A 123 -8.81 -1.39 -9.47
CA SER A 123 -9.51 -0.41 -10.30
C SER A 123 -9.04 1.01 -9.98
N GLU A 124 -8.40 1.68 -10.94
CA GLU A 124 -7.92 3.06 -10.77
C GLU A 124 -9.08 4.02 -10.40
N ILE A 125 -10.17 3.95 -11.17
CA ILE A 125 -11.38 4.75 -10.93
C ILE A 125 -11.99 4.40 -9.56
N GLY A 126 -12.09 3.11 -9.23
CA GLY A 126 -12.59 2.67 -7.93
C GLY A 126 -11.76 3.25 -6.77
N GLY A 127 -10.44 3.35 -6.93
CA GLY A 127 -9.55 3.99 -5.96
C GLY A 127 -9.88 5.46 -5.69
N PHE A 128 -10.19 6.26 -6.72
CA PHE A 128 -10.65 7.65 -6.54
C PHE A 128 -11.98 7.74 -5.78
N PHE A 129 -12.77 6.67 -5.83
CA PHE A 129 -14.09 6.58 -5.23
C PHE A 129 -14.12 5.77 -3.91
N LYS A 130 -13.06 5.84 -3.09
CA LYS A 130 -12.98 5.19 -1.75
C LYS A 130 -13.34 3.69 -1.75
N LYS A 131 -13.16 3.00 -2.88
CA LYS A 131 -13.47 1.57 -3.00
C LYS A 131 -12.55 0.73 -2.13
N PHE A 132 -11.28 1.10 -2.08
CA PHE A 132 -10.25 0.36 -1.36
C PHE A 132 -9.73 1.12 -0.15
N GLU A 133 -9.18 0.38 0.81
CA GLU A 133 -8.44 0.95 1.93
C GLU A 133 -6.96 1.11 1.56
N LEU A 134 -6.19 1.83 2.37
CA LEU A 134 -4.74 2.00 2.20
C LEU A 134 -4.01 1.16 3.24
N VAL A 135 -2.92 0.48 2.86
CA VAL A 135 -2.05 -0.26 3.77
C VAL A 135 -0.59 0.11 3.52
N LEU A 136 0.19 0.20 4.61
CA LEU A 136 1.64 0.30 4.51
C LEU A 136 2.23 -1.10 4.57
N ILE A 137 3.04 -1.45 3.56
CA ILE A 137 3.77 -2.71 3.53
C ILE A 137 5.26 -2.43 3.71
N ALA A 138 5.88 -3.17 4.63
CA ALA A 138 7.33 -3.28 4.70
C ALA A 138 7.78 -4.60 4.09
N ALA A 139 8.91 -4.60 3.40
CA ALA A 139 9.47 -5.77 2.76
C ALA A 139 11.00 -5.79 2.84
N THR A 140 11.59 -6.96 2.64
CA THR A 140 13.04 -7.19 2.84
C THR A 140 13.91 -6.64 1.70
N LYS A 141 13.28 -6.42 0.55
CA LYS A 141 13.88 -5.83 -0.65
C LYS A 141 12.79 -5.24 -1.54
N PRO A 142 13.10 -4.29 -2.45
CA PRO A 142 12.09 -3.66 -3.30
C PRO A 142 11.25 -4.65 -4.13
N THR A 143 11.85 -5.74 -4.63
CA THR A 143 11.12 -6.76 -5.41
C THR A 143 10.12 -7.55 -4.57
N SER A 144 10.36 -7.70 -3.27
CA SER A 144 9.43 -8.38 -2.36
C SER A 144 8.19 -7.53 -2.03
N CYS A 145 8.17 -6.25 -2.42
CA CYS A 145 6.97 -5.41 -2.37
C CYS A 145 5.90 -5.80 -3.43
N GLY A 146 6.10 -6.87 -4.21
CA GLY A 146 5.18 -7.20 -5.32
C GLY A 146 5.32 -6.25 -6.52
N CYS A 147 6.27 -5.32 -6.45
CA CYS A 147 6.72 -4.51 -7.57
C CYS A 147 7.65 -5.34 -8.48
N ALA A 148 7.16 -6.42 -9.09
CA ALA A 148 7.95 -7.21 -10.04
C ALA A 148 8.21 -6.40 -11.34
N PRO A 149 9.43 -6.43 -11.89
CA PRO A 149 9.79 -5.69 -13.10
C PRO A 149 9.28 -6.42 -14.35
N THR A 150 8.10 -6.05 -14.86
CA THR A 150 7.63 -6.54 -16.18
C THR A 150 7.07 -5.43 -17.05
N SER A 151 7.87 -4.38 -17.25
CA SER A 151 7.79 -3.51 -18.43
C SER A 151 9.14 -2.94 -18.91
N ALA A 152 10.27 -3.29 -18.28
CA ALA A 152 11.61 -3.05 -18.84
C ALA A 152 11.96 -4.01 -19.99
N ALA A 153 10.98 -4.29 -20.85
CA ALA A 153 11.12 -4.98 -22.14
C ALA A 153 9.98 -4.57 -23.08
N ARG A 154 9.82 -3.27 -23.31
CA ARG A 154 9.78 -2.69 -24.67
C ARG A 154 10.00 -1.20 -24.63
#